data_AF-R9IL71-F1
#
_entry.id   AF-R9IL71-F1
#
_cell.length_a   1.000
_cell.length_b   1.000
_cell.length_c   1.000
_cell.angle_alpha   90.00
_cell.angle_beta   90.00
_cell.angle_gamma   90.00
#
_symmetry.space_group_name_H-M   'P 1'
#
loop_
_entity.id
_entity.type
_entity.pdbx_description
1 polymer ?
#
loop_
_entity_poly.entity_id
_entity_poly.type
_entity_poly.pdbx_seq_one_letter_code
_entity_poly.pdbx_strand_id
1 'polypeptide(L)'
;MTAAEKRYPDWVQEQRTRGTTVKKKGDTYYLYKRTSRRVPGKKYPQPVDTYIGIITPEGVIKSGKKKISLGGIEVKEYGFSQAVWQLCPQGWKKPLGDDWEDVLSIILWKWSPETYLTKERKLKPEQDFHYQFNAQASSLSRRMYKEHGVGLQELQVLKSIYLLYIGKERAVSKISPEQEQLLGKTGVDLSMC
;
A
#
# COMPACT_ATOMS: atom_id res chain seq x y z
N MET A 1 51.94 28.19 6.61
CA MET A 1 50.83 28.24 7.59
C MET A 1 49.56 28.58 6.81
N THR A 2 48.44 27.90 6.78
CA THR A 2 47.91 26.63 7.32
C THR A 2 46.70 26.35 6.41
N ALA A 3 46.49 25.10 6.00
CA ALA A 3 45.33 24.72 5.20
C ALA A 3 44.05 25.13 5.96
N ALA A 4 43.25 26.04 5.39
CA ALA A 4 41.99 26.45 5.97
C ALA A 4 41.12 25.20 6.14
N GLU A 5 40.97 24.73 7.38
CA GLU A 5 40.04 23.68 7.74
C GLU A 5 38.65 24.14 7.28
N LYS A 6 38.13 23.55 6.20
CA LYS A 6 36.73 23.66 5.81
C LYS A 6 35.90 22.91 6.85
N ARG A 7 35.81 23.48 8.05
CA ARG A 7 35.01 22.98 9.16
C ARG A 7 33.55 23.10 8.76
N TYR A 8 32.85 21.97 8.77
CA TYR A 8 31.41 21.99 8.54
C TYR A 8 30.72 22.76 9.67
N PRO A 9 29.59 23.43 9.39
CA PRO A 9 28.75 24.02 10.42
C PRO A 9 28.38 23.00 11.50
N ASP A 10 28.19 23.45 12.73
CA ASP A 10 27.97 22.55 13.88
C ASP A 10 26.72 21.67 13.68
N TRP A 11 25.63 22.22 13.15
CA TRP A 11 24.42 21.49 12.78
C TRP A 11 24.64 20.40 11.71
N VAL A 12 25.71 20.49 10.90
CA VAL A 12 26.13 19.41 9.98
C VAL A 12 26.99 18.37 10.70
N GLN A 13 27.82 18.79 11.65
CA GLN A 13 28.69 17.89 12.41
C GLN A 13 27.89 16.97 13.34
N GLU A 14 26.84 17.48 13.96
CA GLU A 14 25.93 16.70 14.81
C GLU A 14 25.33 15.49 14.08
N GLN A 15 25.13 15.59 12.77
CA GLN A 15 24.58 14.50 11.95
C GLN A 15 25.63 13.44 11.54
N ARG A 16 26.92 13.68 11.78
CA ARG A 16 28.01 12.71 11.53
C ARG A 16 28.11 11.68 12.65
N THR A 17 27.06 10.89 12.80
CA THR A 17 27.01 9.76 13.73
C THR A 17 27.70 8.52 13.16
N ARG A 18 27.93 7.51 14.01
CA ARG A 18 28.59 6.26 13.61
C ARG A 18 27.81 5.59 12.46
N GLY A 19 28.51 5.31 11.36
CA GLY A 19 27.92 4.66 10.18
C GLY A 19 27.25 5.62 9.19
N THR A 20 27.39 6.94 9.36
CA THR A 20 26.99 7.93 8.37
C THR A 20 28.20 8.66 7.76
N THR A 21 28.01 9.24 6.58
CA THR A 21 28.97 10.15 5.96
C THR A 21 28.23 11.34 5.38
N VAL A 22 28.84 12.52 5.50
CA VAL A 22 28.34 13.76 4.91
C VAL A 22 29.10 14.06 3.64
N LYS A 23 28.39 14.47 2.60
CA LYS A 23 28.96 14.96 1.35
C LYS A 23 28.43 16.37 1.08
N LYS A 24 29.31 17.33 0.85
CA LYS A 24 28.94 18.69 0.41
C LYS A 24 28.93 18.74 -1.12
N LYS A 25 27.85 19.23 -1.72
CA LYS A 25 27.78 19.51 -3.16
C LYS A 25 27.12 20.88 -3.34
N GLY A 26 27.88 21.85 -3.83
CA GLY A 26 27.47 23.27 -3.78
C GLY A 26 27.31 23.72 -2.32
N ASP A 27 26.19 24.37 -2.02
CA ASP A 27 25.84 24.82 -0.67
C ASP A 27 25.00 23.81 0.12
N THR A 28 24.67 22.68 -0.48
CA THR A 28 23.85 21.63 0.16
C THR A 28 24.73 20.55 0.78
N TYR A 29 24.32 20.10 1.98
CA TYR A 29 24.93 18.97 2.69
C TYR A 29 24.03 17.76 2.62
N TYR A 30 24.59 16.63 2.19
CA TYR A 30 23.86 15.38 2.01
C TYR A 30 24.35 14.33 3.00
N LEU A 31 23.41 13.67 3.67
CA LEU A 31 23.69 12.57 4.59
C LEU A 31 23.55 11.22 3.87
N TYR A 32 24.51 10.34 4.11
CA TYR A 32 24.52 8.97 3.59
C TYR A 32 24.78 7.98 4.72
N LYS A 33 24.18 6.79 4.66
CA LYS A 33 24.57 5.62 5.46
C LYS A 33 25.72 4.90 4.78
N ARG A 34 26.83 4.71 5.47
CA ARG A 34 27.99 3.99 4.96
C ARG A 34 27.93 2.53 5.41
N THR A 35 27.90 1.63 4.45
CA THR A 35 27.91 0.17 4.68
C THR A 35 28.98 -0.48 3.81
N SER A 36 29.42 -1.69 4.13
CA SER A 36 30.35 -2.45 3.28
C SER A 36 29.62 -3.61 2.61
N ARG A 37 29.71 -3.74 1.28
CA ARG A 37 29.10 -4.84 0.53
C ARG A 37 30.18 -5.71 -0.12
N ARG A 38 30.05 -7.04 -0.01
CA ARG A 38 30.93 -7.98 -0.73
C ARG A 38 30.66 -7.88 -2.23
N VAL A 39 31.70 -7.62 -3.01
CA VAL A 39 31.64 -7.57 -4.47
C VAL A 39 32.45 -8.75 -5.01
N PRO A 40 31.87 -9.64 -5.82
CA PRO A 40 32.59 -10.75 -6.45
C PRO A 40 33.84 -10.25 -7.18
N GLY A 41 34.97 -10.95 -7.02
CA GLY A 41 36.24 -10.60 -7.65
C GLY A 41 37.09 -9.53 -6.92
N LYS A 42 36.61 -8.94 -5.82
CA LYS A 42 37.42 -8.02 -4.98
C LYS A 42 37.84 -8.70 -3.68
N LYS A 43 39.11 -8.48 -3.27
CA LYS A 43 39.70 -9.07 -2.05
C LYS A 43 38.93 -8.66 -0.78
N TYR A 44 38.52 -7.39 -0.70
CA TYR A 44 37.82 -6.81 0.45
C TYR A 44 36.43 -6.28 0.07
N PRO A 45 35.46 -6.27 1.01
CA PRO A 45 34.17 -5.59 0.83
C PRO A 45 34.35 -4.13 0.42
N GLN A 46 33.51 -3.65 -0.49
CA GLN A 46 33.56 -2.30 -1.00
C GLN A 46 32.60 -1.39 -0.20
N PRO A 47 32.99 -0.14 0.12
CA PRO A 47 32.11 0.80 0.76
C PRO A 47 30.96 1.20 -0.20
N VAL A 48 29.74 1.14 0.31
CA VAL A 48 28.51 1.55 -0.39
C VAL A 48 27.81 2.59 0.48
N ASP A 49 27.63 3.77 -0.10
CA ASP A 49 26.91 4.88 0.52
C ASP A 49 25.45 4.86 0.06
N THR A 50 24.52 4.71 0.99
CA THR A 50 23.08 4.80 0.74
C THR A 50 22.59 6.18 1.14
N TYR A 51 21.99 6.91 0.21
CA TYR A 51 21.50 8.27 0.46
C TYR A 51 20.39 8.28 1.52
N ILE A 52 20.56 9.09 2.57
CA ILE A 52 19.56 9.27 3.63
C ILE A 52 18.72 10.52 3.37
N GLY A 53 19.33 11.66 3.06
CA GLY A 53 18.61 12.93 2.99
C GLY A 53 19.50 14.17 2.91
N ILE A 54 18.86 15.34 2.89
CA ILE A 54 19.52 16.65 2.94
C ILE A 54 19.61 17.10 4.39
N ILE A 55 20.76 17.61 4.81
CA ILE A 55 20.94 18.23 6.12
C ILE A 55 20.60 19.71 5.97
N THR A 56 19.68 20.19 6.80
CA THR A 56 19.34 21.60 6.99
C THR A 56 19.60 22.00 8.46
N PRO A 57 19.61 23.30 8.79
CA PRO A 57 19.75 23.75 10.18
C PRO A 57 18.68 23.17 11.12
N GLU A 58 17.50 22.87 10.60
CA GLU A 58 16.37 22.30 11.35
C GLU A 58 16.45 20.77 11.50
N GLY A 59 17.39 20.11 10.81
CA GLY A 59 17.61 18.67 10.86
C GLY A 59 17.75 18.00 9.49
N VAL A 60 17.57 16.68 9.44
CA VAL A 60 17.75 15.91 8.20
C VAL A 60 16.41 15.68 7.50
N ILE A 61 16.22 16.32 6.35
CA ILE A 61 15.12 16.03 5.43
C ILE A 61 15.42 14.71 4.72
N LYS A 62 14.82 13.62 5.22
CA LYS A 62 15.01 12.28 4.65
C LYS A 62 14.47 12.20 3.22
N SER A 63 15.22 11.53 2.36
CA SER A 63 14.78 11.20 1.02
C SER A 63 13.63 10.20 1.09
N GLY A 64 12.44 10.60 0.62
CA GLY A 64 11.30 9.70 0.41
C GLY A 64 11.52 8.65 -0.69
N LYS A 65 12.65 8.68 -1.41
CA LYS A 65 12.95 7.73 -2.48
C LYS A 65 13.39 6.38 -1.89
N LYS A 66 12.46 5.44 -1.76
CA LYS A 66 12.78 4.02 -1.53
C LYS A 66 13.22 3.39 -2.86
N LYS A 67 14.34 2.66 -2.84
CA LYS A 67 14.73 1.82 -3.98
C LYS A 67 13.90 0.54 -3.93
N ILE A 68 12.90 0.46 -4.78
CA ILE A 68 11.99 -0.68 -4.86
C ILE A 68 12.44 -1.59 -6.02
N SER A 69 12.49 -2.90 -5.79
CA SER A 69 12.67 -3.87 -6.88
C SER A 69 11.39 -3.95 -7.69
N LEU A 70 11.48 -3.78 -9.01
CA LEU A 70 10.31 -3.88 -9.91
C LEU A 70 9.95 -5.34 -10.27
N GLY A 71 10.76 -6.31 -9.82
CA GLY A 71 10.49 -7.73 -10.04
C GLY A 71 9.61 -8.33 -8.94
N GLY A 72 8.71 -9.24 -9.32
CA GLY A 72 7.84 -9.98 -8.40
C GLY A 72 6.70 -9.15 -7.79
N ILE A 73 6.26 -8.09 -8.48
CA ILE A 73 5.09 -7.31 -8.08
C ILE A 73 3.84 -8.15 -8.35
N GLU A 74 3.08 -8.45 -7.31
CA GLU A 74 1.74 -9.02 -7.46
C GLU A 74 0.72 -7.90 -7.47
N VAL A 75 -0.25 -7.98 -8.38
CA VAL A 75 -1.30 -6.98 -8.54
C VAL A 75 -2.64 -7.68 -8.33
N LYS A 76 -3.49 -7.08 -7.48
CA LYS A 76 -4.84 -7.59 -7.21
C LYS A 76 -5.87 -6.48 -7.31
N GLU A 77 -7.07 -6.83 -7.74
CA GLU A 77 -8.22 -5.92 -7.74
C GLU A 77 -8.56 -5.54 -6.29
N TYR A 78 -8.66 -4.24 -6.02
CA TYR A 78 -8.85 -3.73 -4.67
C TYR A 78 -10.09 -2.85 -4.55
N GLY A 79 -10.29 -1.89 -5.45
CA GLY A 79 -11.29 -0.84 -5.26
C GLY A 79 -12.72 -1.36 -5.17
N PHE A 80 -13.16 -2.20 -6.09
CA PHE A 80 -14.52 -2.74 -6.08
C PHE A 80 -14.71 -3.69 -4.91
N SER A 81 -13.79 -4.63 -4.71
CA SER A 81 -13.88 -5.59 -3.60
C SER A 81 -13.90 -4.91 -2.24
N GLN A 82 -13.04 -3.90 -2.04
CA GLN A 82 -12.94 -3.16 -0.78
C GLN A 82 -14.15 -2.25 -0.57
N ALA A 83 -14.65 -1.59 -1.61
CA ALA A 83 -15.87 -0.80 -1.51
C ALA A 83 -17.07 -1.65 -1.09
N VAL A 84 -17.27 -2.81 -1.73
CA VAL A 84 -18.34 -3.74 -1.34
C VAL A 84 -18.14 -4.28 0.07
N TRP A 85 -16.89 -4.53 0.49
CA TRP A 85 -16.56 -4.96 1.85
C TRP A 85 -16.98 -3.94 2.90
N GLN A 86 -16.61 -2.67 2.71
CA GLN A 86 -16.93 -1.58 3.63
C GLN A 86 -18.42 -1.23 3.64
N LEU A 87 -19.05 -1.23 2.47
CA LEU A 87 -20.49 -0.97 2.30
C LEU A 87 -21.36 -2.20 2.60
N CYS A 88 -20.79 -3.29 3.13
CA CYS A 88 -21.54 -4.50 3.41
C CYS A 88 -22.55 -4.24 4.56
N PRO A 89 -23.87 -4.31 4.30
CA PRO A 89 -24.91 -3.90 5.26
C PRO A 89 -24.95 -4.76 6.50
N GLN A 90 -25.11 -4.16 7.68
CA GLN A 90 -25.24 -4.92 8.94
C GLN A 90 -26.44 -5.87 8.92
N GLY A 91 -27.54 -5.47 8.27
CA GLY A 91 -28.70 -6.34 8.10
C GLY A 91 -28.42 -7.60 7.28
N TRP A 92 -27.44 -7.56 6.37
CA TRP A 92 -27.01 -8.72 5.58
C TRP A 92 -26.05 -9.62 6.36
N LYS A 93 -25.18 -9.02 7.19
CA LYS A 93 -24.23 -9.76 8.05
C LYS A 93 -24.93 -10.56 9.14
N LYS A 94 -25.93 -9.97 9.82
CA LYS A 94 -26.59 -10.57 11.00
C LYS A 94 -27.12 -12.01 10.79
N PRO A 95 -27.85 -12.33 9.71
CA PRO A 95 -28.36 -13.69 9.50
C PRO A 95 -27.28 -14.73 9.18
N LEU A 96 -26.10 -14.29 8.74
CA LEU A 96 -24.98 -15.17 8.39
C LEU A 96 -24.07 -15.47 9.59
N GLY A 97 -24.22 -14.73 10.69
CA GLY A 97 -23.39 -14.92 11.88
C GLY A 97 -21.90 -14.83 11.54
N ASP A 98 -21.10 -15.76 12.05
CA ASP A 98 -19.66 -15.81 11.83
C ASP A 98 -19.26 -16.12 10.38
N ASP A 99 -20.19 -16.63 9.54
CA ASP A 99 -19.91 -16.99 8.15
C ASP A 99 -19.90 -15.78 7.20
N TRP A 100 -20.38 -14.60 7.64
CA TRP A 100 -20.64 -13.47 6.73
C TRP A 100 -19.42 -13.08 5.90
N GLU A 101 -18.24 -13.15 6.51
CA GLU A 101 -16.98 -12.80 5.90
C GLU A 101 -16.56 -13.80 4.81
N ASP A 102 -16.74 -15.09 5.06
CA ASP A 102 -16.42 -16.15 4.09
C ASP A 102 -17.41 -16.13 2.94
N VAL A 103 -18.70 -15.98 3.24
CA VAL A 103 -19.76 -15.86 2.23
C VAL A 103 -19.52 -14.65 1.34
N LEU A 104 -19.18 -13.50 1.94
CA LEU A 104 -18.85 -12.29 1.17
C LEU A 104 -17.60 -12.48 0.32
N SER A 105 -16.56 -13.13 0.86
CA SER A 105 -15.31 -13.38 0.13
C SER A 105 -15.54 -14.26 -1.10
N ILE A 106 -16.40 -15.29 -0.99
CA ILE A 106 -16.77 -16.15 -2.13
C ILE A 106 -17.59 -15.36 -3.17
N ILE A 107 -18.55 -14.54 -2.74
CA ILE A 107 -19.33 -13.69 -3.65
C ILE A 107 -18.41 -12.72 -4.40
N LEU A 108 -17.49 -12.07 -3.68
CA LEU A 108 -16.53 -11.14 -4.27
C LEU A 108 -15.57 -11.82 -5.23
N TRP A 109 -15.09 -13.02 -4.90
CA TRP A 109 -14.28 -13.82 -5.81
C TRP A 109 -15.05 -14.17 -7.10
N LYS A 110 -16.33 -14.52 -7.01
CA LYS A 110 -17.18 -14.76 -8.19
C LYS A 110 -17.37 -13.50 -9.05
N TRP A 111 -17.49 -12.32 -8.43
CA TRP A 111 -17.66 -11.04 -9.15
C TRP A 111 -16.36 -10.42 -9.64
N SER A 112 -15.24 -10.72 -8.99
CA SER A 112 -13.91 -10.19 -9.22
C SER A 112 -12.85 -11.25 -8.84
N PRO A 113 -12.51 -12.17 -9.77
CA PRO A 113 -11.60 -13.28 -9.46
C PRO A 113 -10.20 -12.86 -9.00
N GLU A 114 -9.75 -11.67 -9.40
CA GLU A 114 -8.47 -11.08 -9.00
C GLU A 114 -8.53 -10.26 -7.71
N THR A 115 -9.61 -10.37 -6.94
CA THR A 115 -9.77 -9.69 -5.66
C THR A 115 -8.56 -9.90 -4.73
N TYR A 116 -8.16 -8.83 -4.03
CA TYR A 116 -7.09 -8.85 -3.03
C TYR A 116 -7.35 -9.85 -1.90
N LEU A 117 -8.62 -10.18 -1.64
CA LEU A 117 -9.04 -11.16 -0.63
C LEU A 117 -8.41 -12.53 -0.86
N THR A 118 -8.11 -12.91 -2.11
CA THR A 118 -7.41 -14.16 -2.43
C THR A 118 -6.00 -14.25 -1.82
N LYS A 119 -5.39 -13.10 -1.50
CA LYS A 119 -4.08 -13.01 -0.85
C LYS A 119 -4.19 -12.91 0.67
N GLU A 120 -5.21 -12.21 1.15
CA GLU A 120 -5.36 -11.90 2.57
C GLU A 120 -6.17 -12.93 3.35
N ARG A 121 -6.97 -13.74 2.65
CA ARG A 121 -7.93 -14.66 3.26
C ARG A 121 -7.86 -16.01 2.56
N LYS A 122 -8.04 -17.08 3.33
CA LYS A 122 -8.18 -18.43 2.78
C LYS A 122 -9.63 -18.63 2.37
N LEU A 123 -9.90 -18.63 1.06
CA LEU A 123 -11.24 -18.91 0.55
C LEU A 123 -11.65 -20.34 0.90
N LYS A 124 -12.77 -20.47 1.61
CA LYS A 124 -13.42 -21.76 1.85
C LYS A 124 -14.23 -22.18 0.62
N PRO A 125 -14.30 -23.49 0.31
CA PRO A 125 -15.19 -24.02 -0.72
C PRO A 125 -16.66 -23.64 -0.47
N GLU A 126 -17.39 -23.31 -1.54
CA GLU A 126 -18.83 -22.99 -1.46
C GLU A 126 -19.67 -24.13 -0.88
N GLN A 127 -19.28 -25.39 -1.15
CA GLN A 127 -19.93 -26.59 -0.63
C GLN A 127 -19.89 -26.73 0.89
N ASP A 128 -19.00 -25.99 1.57
CA ASP A 128 -18.90 -26.01 3.04
C ASP A 128 -20.04 -25.22 3.69
N PHE A 129 -20.85 -24.51 2.89
CA PHE A 129 -21.95 -23.68 3.34
C PHE A 129 -23.30 -24.18 2.83
N HIS A 130 -24.33 -24.04 3.67
CA HIS A 130 -25.71 -24.39 3.33
C HIS A 130 -26.47 -23.27 2.61
N TYR A 131 -25.80 -22.16 2.27
CA TYR A 131 -26.43 -20.98 1.68
C TYR A 131 -26.53 -21.06 0.15
N GLN A 132 -27.62 -20.53 -0.40
CA GLN A 132 -27.75 -20.28 -1.83
C GLN A 132 -27.01 -18.98 -2.20
N PHE A 133 -25.80 -19.09 -2.75
CA PHE A 133 -24.94 -17.93 -3.01
C PHE A 133 -25.56 -16.89 -3.95
N ASN A 134 -26.32 -17.31 -4.96
CA ASN A 134 -27.02 -16.37 -5.85
C ASN A 134 -28.10 -15.56 -5.11
N ALA A 135 -28.78 -16.18 -4.15
CA ALA A 135 -29.75 -15.48 -3.30
C ALA A 135 -29.05 -14.52 -2.33
N GLN A 136 -27.91 -14.92 -1.76
CA GLN A 136 -27.11 -14.06 -0.89
C GLN A 136 -26.54 -12.85 -1.65
N ALA A 137 -26.01 -13.07 -2.85
CA ALA A 137 -25.54 -12.04 -3.77
C ALA A 137 -26.65 -11.03 -4.14
N SER A 138 -27.84 -11.53 -4.48
CA SER A 138 -29.00 -10.69 -4.79
C SER A 138 -29.48 -9.88 -3.58
N SER A 139 -29.54 -10.52 -2.40
CA SER A 139 -29.88 -9.84 -1.15
C SER A 139 -28.84 -8.80 -0.76
N LEU A 140 -27.55 -9.06 -0.98
CA LEU A 140 -26.47 -8.12 -0.70
C LEU A 140 -26.65 -6.86 -1.55
N SER A 141 -26.77 -7.03 -2.87
CA SER A 141 -26.99 -5.94 -3.83
C SER A 141 -28.19 -5.06 -3.44
N ARG A 142 -29.34 -5.68 -3.15
CA ARG A 142 -30.56 -4.96 -2.78
C ARG A 142 -30.41 -4.15 -1.48
N ARG A 143 -29.76 -4.74 -0.47
CA ARG A 143 -29.59 -4.09 0.84
C ARG A 143 -28.56 -2.96 0.77
N MET A 144 -27.47 -3.15 0.02
CA MET A 144 -26.49 -2.09 -0.24
C MET A 144 -27.14 -0.88 -0.89
N TYR A 145 -27.95 -1.10 -1.93
CA TYR A 145 -28.68 0.00 -2.58
C TYR A 145 -29.64 0.71 -1.61
N LYS A 146 -30.37 -0.05 -0.78
CA LYS A 146 -31.28 0.53 0.21
C LYS A 146 -30.58 1.37 1.29
N GLU A 147 -29.39 0.94 1.74
CA GLU A 147 -28.67 1.59 2.84
C GLU A 147 -27.77 2.74 2.37
N HIS A 148 -27.13 2.60 1.21
CA HIS A 148 -26.11 3.54 0.72
C HIS A 148 -26.52 4.27 -0.57
N GLY A 149 -27.65 3.92 -1.19
CA GLY A 149 -28.11 4.57 -2.42
C GLY A 149 -27.20 4.33 -3.64
N VAL A 150 -26.36 3.28 -3.60
CA VAL A 150 -25.41 2.94 -4.65
C VAL A 150 -25.56 1.48 -5.04
N GLY A 151 -25.68 1.23 -6.34
CA GLY A 151 -25.76 -0.11 -6.90
C GLY A 151 -24.39 -0.72 -7.22
N LEU A 152 -24.32 -2.06 -7.29
CA LEU A 152 -23.09 -2.77 -7.66
C LEU A 152 -22.56 -2.41 -9.05
N GLN A 153 -23.44 -1.99 -9.96
CA GLN A 153 -23.07 -1.56 -11.31
C GLN A 153 -22.28 -0.25 -11.28
N GLU A 154 -22.67 0.71 -10.44
CA GLU A 154 -21.95 1.98 -10.25
C GLU A 154 -20.55 1.70 -9.68
N LEU A 155 -20.42 0.74 -8.77
CA LEU A 155 -19.14 0.37 -8.17
C LEU A 155 -18.16 -0.31 -9.16
N GLN A 156 -18.61 -0.79 -10.33
CA GLN A 156 -17.73 -1.49 -11.28
C GLN A 156 -16.55 -0.62 -11.74
N VAL A 157 -16.70 0.71 -11.78
CA VAL A 157 -15.61 1.63 -12.14
C VAL A 157 -14.41 1.51 -11.20
N LEU A 158 -14.61 1.03 -9.97
CA LEU A 158 -13.55 0.86 -8.98
C LEU A 158 -12.69 -0.40 -9.23
N LYS A 159 -13.07 -1.29 -10.15
CA LYS A 159 -12.29 -2.51 -10.48
C LYS A 159 -10.91 -2.21 -11.07
N SER A 160 -10.70 -1.01 -11.59
CA SER A 160 -9.40 -0.58 -12.11
C SER A 160 -8.50 0.05 -11.03
N ILE A 161 -8.94 0.07 -9.77
CA ILE A 161 -8.10 0.39 -8.62
C ILE A 161 -7.51 -0.91 -8.08
N TYR A 162 -6.18 -0.99 -8.11
CA TYR A 162 -5.44 -2.19 -7.75
C TYR A 162 -4.63 -1.99 -6.47
N LEU A 163 -4.44 -3.09 -5.74
CA LEU A 163 -3.46 -3.21 -4.67
C LEU A 163 -2.22 -3.92 -5.21
N LEU A 164 -1.09 -3.23 -5.13
CA LEU A 164 0.22 -3.73 -5.55
C LEU A 164 0.96 -4.21 -4.32
N TYR A 165 1.41 -5.46 -4.35
CA TYR A 165 2.28 -6.06 -3.34
C TYR A 165 3.71 -6.03 -3.87
N ILE A 166 4.56 -5.22 -3.25
CA ILE A 166 5.94 -5.02 -3.66
C ILE A 166 6.89 -5.46 -2.55
N GLY A 167 7.15 -6.77 -2.50
CA GLY A 167 7.88 -7.40 -1.41
C GLY A 167 7.10 -7.29 -0.10
N LYS A 168 7.57 -6.46 0.84
CA LYS A 168 6.88 -6.19 2.12
C LYS A 168 6.04 -4.91 2.08
N GLU A 169 6.16 -4.12 1.03
CA GLU A 169 5.45 -2.86 0.87
C GLU A 169 4.16 -3.09 0.08
N ARG A 170 3.17 -2.23 0.30
CA ARG A 170 1.91 -2.23 -0.43
C ARG A 170 1.66 -0.84 -0.98
N ALA A 171 1.04 -0.76 -2.14
CA ALA A 171 0.63 0.50 -2.74
C ALA A 171 -0.71 0.34 -3.46
N VAL A 172 -1.57 1.35 -3.36
CA VAL A 172 -2.78 1.43 -4.18
C VAL A 172 -2.43 2.11 -5.50
N SER A 173 -3.00 1.64 -6.61
CA SER A 173 -2.85 2.27 -7.90
C SER A 173 -3.45 3.68 -7.90
N LYS A 174 -3.18 4.45 -8.96
CA LYS A 174 -3.80 5.75 -9.15
C LYS A 174 -5.33 5.62 -9.17
N ILE A 175 -6.00 6.56 -8.52
CA ILE A 175 -7.45 6.73 -8.53
C ILE A 175 -7.78 7.87 -9.51
N SER A 176 -8.79 7.68 -10.36
CA SER A 176 -9.25 8.69 -11.32
C SER A 176 -10.20 9.69 -10.63
N PRO A 177 -10.39 10.91 -11.17
CA PRO A 177 -11.34 11.87 -10.60
C PRO A 177 -12.78 11.34 -10.50
N GLU A 178 -13.22 10.52 -11.47
CA GLU A 178 -14.52 9.85 -11.45
C GLU A 178 -14.64 8.87 -10.28
N GLN A 179 -13.58 8.09 -10.03
CA GLN A 179 -13.52 7.17 -8.89
C GLN A 179 -13.49 7.93 -7.56
N GLU A 180 -12.73 9.02 -7.46
CA GLU A 180 -12.69 9.88 -6.27
C GLU A 180 -14.08 10.43 -5.93
N GLN A 181 -14.85 10.88 -6.93
CA GLN A 181 -16.21 11.35 -6.73
C GLN A 181 -17.12 10.25 -6.17
N LEU A 182 -17.03 9.03 -6.70
CA LEU A 182 -17.82 7.89 -6.23
C LEU A 182 -17.43 7.46 -4.81
N LEU A 183 -16.13 7.42 -4.51
CA LEU A 183 -15.62 7.13 -3.17
C LEU A 183 -16.08 8.19 -2.16
N GLY A 184 -16.03 9.47 -2.52
CA GLY A 184 -16.53 10.56 -1.69
C GLY A 184 -18.05 10.48 -1.43
N LYS A 185 -18.85 10.12 -2.44
CA LYS A 185 -20.30 9.91 -2.30
C LYS A 185 -20.62 8.75 -1.35
N THR A 186 -19.81 7.70 -1.36
CA THR A 186 -20.06 6.46 -0.59
C THR A 186 -19.42 6.46 0.79
N GLY A 187 -18.46 7.35 1.05
CA GLY A 187 -17.65 7.36 2.28
C GLY A 187 -16.66 6.20 2.36
N VAL A 188 -16.42 5.49 1.24
CA VAL A 188 -15.43 4.39 1.19
C VAL A 188 -14.03 4.99 1.23
N ASP A 189 -13.21 4.47 2.14
CA ASP A 189 -11.81 4.84 2.23
C ASP A 189 -10.92 3.72 1.70
N LEU A 190 -10.12 4.03 0.69
CA LEU A 190 -9.14 3.11 0.11
C LEU A 190 -7.72 3.38 0.63
N SER A 191 -7.54 4.32 1.56
CA SER A 191 -6.26 4.51 2.24
C SER A 191 -5.89 3.24 3.00
N MET A 192 -4.63 2.82 2.84
CA MET A 192 -4.14 1.53 3.33
C MET A 192 -4.39 1.37 4.83
N CYS A 193 -5.13 0.32 5.24
CA CYS A 193 -5.15 -0.19 6.62
C CYS A 193 -3.83 -0.89 6.96
#